data_AF-A0A926HH04-F1
#
_entry.id   AF-A0A926HH04-F1
#
_cell.length_a   1.000
_cell.length_b   1.000
_cell.length_c   1.000
_cell.angle_alpha   90.00
_cell.angle_beta   90.00
_cell.angle_gamma   90.00
#
_symmetry.space_group_name_H-M   'P 1'
#
loop_
_entity.id
_entity.type
_entity.pdbx_description
1 polymer ?
#
loop_
_entity_poly.entity_id
_entity_poly.type
_entity_poly.pdbx_seq_one_letter_code
_entity_poly.pdbx_strand_id
1 'polypeptide(L)'
;MHRREHVVVIRPGATGIVLHTMFYEEEVRRENEYRTNLSSLVQKELDLALLLVNSLTAPFEAVKYRDGYREKLDALIAAKLEGKALTEPEAPRLAPVGNILDALQRSLDSMARKSVVSDRPAGRGKRNKSPVK
;
A
#
# COMPACT_ATOMS: atom_id res chain seq x y z
N MET A 1 7.75 -16.21 19.28
CA MET A 1 8.63 -15.12 19.76
C MET A 1 8.71 -15.07 21.29
N HIS A 2 8.47 -16.17 22.00
CA HIS A 2 8.51 -16.21 23.47
C HIS A 2 9.46 -17.35 23.88
N ARG A 3 10.29 -17.11 24.91
CA ARG A 3 11.38 -17.97 25.44
C ARG A 3 12.78 -17.88 24.79
N ARG A 4 13.11 -16.82 24.05
CA ARG A 4 14.48 -16.54 23.57
C ARG A 4 14.99 -15.22 24.16
N GLU A 5 16.25 -15.17 24.57
CA GLU A 5 16.94 -13.91 24.89
C GLU A 5 17.18 -13.13 23.60
N HIS A 6 17.08 -11.81 23.64
CA HIS A 6 17.26 -10.95 22.47
C HIS A 6 18.26 -9.85 22.78
N VAL A 7 19.16 -9.57 21.83
CA VAL A 7 20.00 -8.38 21.89
C VAL A 7 19.14 -7.16 21.60
N VAL A 8 19.23 -6.14 22.45
CA VAL A 8 18.43 -4.92 22.33
C VAL A 8 19.29 -3.68 22.42
N VAL A 9 18.89 -2.63 21.69
CA VAL A 9 19.44 -1.29 21.81
C VAL A 9 18.40 -0.39 22.45
N ILE A 10 18.80 0.33 23.49
CA ILE A 10 17.95 1.24 24.24
C ILE A 10 18.32 2.68 23.89
N ARG A 11 17.33 3.50 23.52
CA ARG A 11 17.53 4.91 23.17
C ARG A 11 16.53 5.81 23.89
N PRO A 12 16.94 7.01 24.34
CA PRO A 12 15.98 8.00 24.82
C PRO A 12 15.09 8.47 23.65
N GLY A 13 13.78 8.39 23.83
CA GLY A 13 12.77 8.93 22.94
C GLY A 13 12.14 10.21 23.49
N ALA A 14 11.27 10.85 22.71
CA ALA A 14 10.67 12.14 23.06
C ALA A 14 9.89 12.15 24.39
N THR A 15 9.30 11.01 24.77
CA THR A 15 8.46 10.89 25.98
C THR A 15 8.81 9.65 26.82
N GLY A 16 9.97 9.03 26.59
CA GLY A 16 10.34 7.80 27.30
C GLY A 16 11.56 7.11 26.71
N ILE A 17 11.59 5.79 26.86
CA ILE A 17 12.68 4.95 26.36
C ILE A 17 12.15 4.10 25.21
N VAL A 18 12.89 4.07 24.10
CA VAL A 18 12.61 3.22 22.96
C VAL A 18 13.56 2.02 22.97
N LEU A 19 12.99 0.83 22.93
CA LEU A 19 13.71 -0.43 22.83
C LEU A 19 13.64 -0.94 21.39
N HIS A 20 14.79 -1.19 20.78
CA HIS A 20 14.90 -1.82 19.47
C HIS A 20 15.48 -3.22 19.62
N THR A 21 14.75 -4.23 19.15
CA THR A 21 15.26 -5.60 19.07
C THR A 21 16.19 -5.74 17.88
N MET A 22 17.39 -6.26 18.11
CA MET A 22 18.41 -6.50 17.08
C MET A 22 18.30 -7.94 16.55
N PHE A 23 18.63 -8.11 15.27
CA PHE A 23 18.83 -9.42 14.66
C PHE A 23 20.21 -9.98 15.03
N TYR A 24 20.32 -11.30 15.16
CA TYR A 24 21.59 -12.01 15.31
C TYR A 24 22.33 -12.12 13.97
N GLU A 25 23.63 -12.43 14.00
CA GLU A 25 24.43 -12.54 12.78
C GLU A 25 23.84 -13.53 11.78
N GLU A 26 23.35 -14.68 12.25
CA GLU A 26 22.70 -15.68 11.38
C GLU A 26 21.36 -15.22 10.77
N GLU A 27 20.73 -14.18 11.33
CA GLU A 27 19.47 -13.61 10.85
C GLU A 27 19.71 -12.46 9.85
N VAL A 28 20.94 -11.95 9.76
CA VAL A 28 21.32 -10.88 8.84
C VAL A 28 21.77 -11.50 7.51
N ARG A 29 20.95 -11.32 6.48
CA ARG A 29 21.34 -11.66 5.11
C ARG A 29 22.46 -10.76 4.64
N ARG A 30 23.50 -11.36 4.05
CA ARG A 30 24.67 -10.59 3.56
C ARG A 30 24.30 -9.85 2.29
N GLU A 31 24.77 -8.61 2.16
CA GLU A 31 24.47 -7.71 1.02
C GLU A 31 24.78 -8.35 -0.34
N ASN A 32 25.78 -9.22 -0.40
CA ASN A 32 26.25 -9.85 -1.64
C ASN A 32 25.72 -11.28 -1.86
N GLU A 33 24.76 -11.75 -1.06
CA GLU A 33 24.23 -13.12 -1.20
C GLU A 33 23.46 -13.31 -2.51
N TYR A 34 22.84 -12.23 -3.03
CA TYR A 34 22.11 -12.23 -4.30
C TYR A 34 22.60 -11.08 -5.18
N ARG A 35 23.59 -11.36 -6.02
CA ARG A 35 24.05 -10.40 -7.03
C ARG A 35 23.21 -10.54 -8.30
N THR A 36 22.47 -9.49 -8.63
CA THR A 36 21.83 -9.35 -9.94
C THR A 36 22.85 -8.77 -10.93
N ASN A 37 22.94 -9.36 -12.12
CA ASN A 37 23.80 -8.84 -13.17
C ASN A 37 23.18 -7.55 -13.74
N LEU A 38 23.84 -6.41 -13.51
CA LEU A 38 23.38 -5.10 -13.97
C LEU A 38 23.74 -4.80 -15.44
N SER A 39 24.55 -5.66 -16.09
CA SER A 39 24.98 -5.46 -17.48
C SER A 39 23.86 -5.68 -18.51
N SER A 40 22.72 -6.26 -18.11
CA SER A 40 21.56 -6.48 -18.98
C SER A 40 20.46 -5.42 -18.85
N LEU A 41 20.73 -4.29 -18.18
CA LEU A 41 19.73 -3.24 -17.98
C LEU A 41 19.56 -2.40 -19.25
N VAL A 42 18.34 -2.38 -19.80
CA VAL A 42 17.97 -1.53 -20.93
C VAL A 42 17.50 -0.17 -20.41
N GLN A 43 18.13 0.92 -20.85
CA GLN A 43 17.82 2.28 -20.36
C GLN A 43 16.32 2.63 -20.45
N LYS A 44 15.65 2.24 -21.54
CA LYS A 44 14.21 2.49 -21.73
C LYS A 44 13.34 1.85 -20.65
N GLU A 45 13.71 0.66 -20.17
CA GLU A 45 12.99 -0.04 -19.11
C GLU A 45 13.19 0.64 -17.76
N LEU A 46 14.42 1.14 -17.51
CA LEU A 46 14.74 1.90 -16.30
C LEU A 46 13.95 3.22 -16.25
N ASP A 47 13.90 3.96 -17.35
CA ASP A 47 13.16 5.23 -17.43
C ASP A 47 11.66 5.01 -17.19
N LEU A 48 11.09 3.94 -17.76
CA LEU A 48 9.69 3.56 -17.55
C LEU A 48 9.42 3.15 -16.09
N ALA A 49 10.32 2.39 -15.47
CA ALA A 49 10.20 1.98 -14.07
C ALA A 49 10.25 3.18 -13.13
N LEU A 50 11.15 4.13 -13.37
CA LEU A 50 11.25 5.36 -12.59
C LEU A 50 9.97 6.22 -12.73
N LEU A 51 9.44 6.35 -13.95
CA LEU A 51 8.17 7.05 -14.17
C LEU A 51 7.02 6.40 -13.38
N LEU A 52 6.95 5.07 -13.38
CA LEU A 52 5.94 4.33 -12.62
C LEU A 52 6.07 4.57 -11.11
N VAL A 53 7.27 4.41 -10.56
CA VAL A 53 7.53 4.63 -9.13
C VAL A 53 7.13 6.05 -8.74
N ASN A 54 7.54 7.05 -9.51
CA ASN A 54 7.19 8.44 -9.25
C ASN A 54 5.68 8.69 -9.33
N SER A 55 4.98 8.06 -10.28
CA SER A 55 3.53 8.20 -10.42
C SER A 55 2.72 7.59 -9.26
N LEU A 56 3.28 6.57 -8.59
CA LEU A 56 2.66 5.86 -7.47
C LEU A 56 3.20 6.32 -6.10
N THR A 57 4.20 7.20 -6.09
CA THR A 57 4.78 7.73 -4.86
C THR A 57 3.76 8.60 -4.15
N ALA A 58 3.53 8.31 -2.88
CA ALA A 58 2.65 9.10 -2.00
C ALA A 58 3.26 9.18 -0.60
N PRO A 59 2.90 10.21 0.21
CA PRO A 59 3.26 10.26 1.61
C PRO A 59 2.80 9.01 2.37
N PHE A 60 3.68 8.45 3.19
CA PHE A 60 3.34 7.31 4.03
C PHE A 60 2.47 7.75 5.20
N GLU A 61 1.25 7.23 5.26
CA GLU A 61 0.30 7.46 6.35
C GLU A 61 -0.02 6.11 7.02
N ALA A 62 0.59 5.85 8.18
CA ALA A 62 0.43 4.58 8.89
C ALA A 62 -1.04 4.21 9.17
N VAL A 63 -1.91 5.20 9.39
CA VAL A 63 -3.34 5.03 9.71
C VAL A 63 -4.13 4.40 8.56
N LYS A 64 -3.65 4.49 7.32
CA LYS A 64 -4.31 3.85 6.16
C LYS A 64 -4.17 2.33 6.14
N TYR A 65 -3.20 1.80 6.88
CA TYR A 65 -2.93 0.36 6.91
C TYR A 65 -3.68 -0.27 8.07
N ARG A 66 -4.46 -1.31 7.75
CA ARG A 66 -5.24 -2.06 8.73
C ARG A 66 -4.79 -3.50 8.78
N ASP A 67 -4.92 -4.08 9.97
CA ASP A 67 -4.67 -5.50 10.19
C ASP A 67 -5.86 -6.31 9.66
N GLY A 68 -5.78 -6.69 8.38
CA GLY A 68 -6.82 -7.47 7.72
C GLY A 68 -6.99 -8.87 8.32
N TYR A 69 -5.99 -9.41 9.02
CA TYR A 69 -6.16 -10.67 9.75
C TYR A 69 -7.07 -10.44 10.95
N ARG A 70 -6.80 -9.40 11.74
CA ARG A 70 -7.62 -9.03 12.89
C ARG A 70 -9.06 -8.70 12.50
N GLU A 71 -9.26 -7.90 11.45
CA GLU A 71 -10.61 -7.58 10.95
C GLU A 71 -11.40 -8.84 10.55
N LYS A 72 -10.74 -9.77 9.84
CA LYS A 72 -11.37 -11.06 9.48
C LYS A 72 -11.67 -11.89 10.72
N LEU A 73 -10.77 -11.94 11.69
CA LEU A 73 -10.97 -12.71 12.92
C LEU A 73 -12.16 -12.16 13.71
N ASP A 74 -12.26 -10.84 13.87
CA ASP A 74 -13.37 -10.18 14.54
C ASP A 74 -14.70 -10.46 13.82
N ALA A 75 -14.71 -10.42 12.48
CA ALA A 75 -15.88 -10.78 11.68
C ALA A 75 -16.28 -12.26 11.85
N LEU A 76 -15.31 -13.18 11.92
CA LEU A 76 -15.56 -14.61 12.18
C LEU A 76 -16.14 -14.83 13.58
N ILE A 77 -15.63 -14.13 14.59
CA ILE A 77 -16.13 -14.19 15.97
C ILE A 77 -17.58 -13.70 16.01
N ALA A 78 -17.88 -12.54 15.40
CA ALA A 78 -19.23 -12.00 15.32
C ALA A 78 -20.19 -12.96 14.60
N ALA A 79 -19.80 -13.53 13.46
CA ALA A 79 -20.60 -14.49 12.71
C ALA A 79 -20.91 -15.77 13.52
N LYS A 80 -19.92 -16.27 14.30
CA LYS A 80 -20.12 -17.40 15.20
C LYS A 80 -21.09 -17.08 16.34
N LEU A 81 -21.00 -15.89 16.93
CA LEU A 81 -21.93 -15.44 17.98
C LEU A 81 -23.36 -15.31 17.46
N GLU A 82 -23.53 -14.86 16.21
CA GLU A 82 -24.82 -14.73 15.53
C GLU A 82 -25.35 -16.07 14.96
N GLY A 83 -24.62 -17.17 15.12
CA GLY A 83 -25.03 -18.50 14.64
C GLY A 83 -25.01 -18.67 13.11
N LYS A 84 -24.30 -17.80 12.38
CA LYS A 84 -24.22 -17.85 10.90
C LYS A 84 -23.16 -18.84 10.44
N ALA A 85 -23.47 -19.60 9.40
CA ALA A 85 -22.51 -20.49 8.76
C ALA A 85 -21.39 -19.69 8.06
N LEU A 86 -20.14 -20.03 8.34
CA LEU A 86 -18.97 -19.38 7.76
C LEU A 86 -18.85 -19.77 6.28
N THR A 87 -19.02 -18.80 5.39
CA THR A 87 -18.82 -19.03 3.95
C THR A 87 -17.34 -18.97 3.60
N GLU A 88 -16.87 -19.93 2.82
CA GLU A 88 -15.49 -19.97 2.34
C GLU A 88 -15.26 -18.81 1.36
N PRO A 89 -14.17 -18.03 1.48
CA PRO A 89 -13.91 -16.92 0.58
C PRO A 89 -13.67 -17.43 -0.85
N GLU A 90 -14.31 -16.79 -1.84
CA GLU A 90 -14.15 -17.13 -3.25
C GLU A 90 -12.69 -16.93 -3.67
N ALA A 91 -12.11 -17.94 -4.33
CA ALA A 91 -10.75 -17.86 -4.84
C ALA A 91 -10.62 -16.73 -5.87
N PRO A 92 -9.57 -15.90 -5.81
CA PRO A 92 -9.39 -14.83 -6.77
C PRO A 92 -9.21 -15.39 -8.18
N ARG A 93 -10.04 -14.91 -9.12
CA ARG A 93 -9.94 -15.28 -10.54
C ARG A 93 -8.77 -14.53 -11.16
N LEU A 94 -7.78 -15.27 -11.65
CA LEU A 94 -6.65 -14.71 -12.37
C LEU A 94 -7.11 -14.26 -13.77
N ALA A 95 -7.04 -12.96 -14.05
CA ALA A 95 -7.27 -12.46 -15.40
C ALA A 95 -6.09 -12.87 -16.30
N PRO A 96 -6.33 -13.24 -17.57
CA PRO A 96 -5.25 -13.49 -18.53
C PRO A 96 -4.52 -12.18 -18.79
N VAL A 97 -3.31 -12.07 -18.25
CA VAL A 97 -2.43 -10.93 -18.46
C VAL A 97 -1.70 -11.16 -19.79
N GLY A 98 -2.01 -10.34 -20.80
CA GLY A 98 -1.26 -10.31 -22.06
C GLY A 98 0.12 -9.66 -21.89
N ASN A 99 0.65 -9.01 -22.93
CA ASN A 99 1.94 -8.33 -22.88
C ASN A 99 1.94 -7.21 -21.81
N ILE A 100 2.72 -7.43 -20.74
CA ILE A 100 2.75 -6.60 -19.53
C ILE A 100 3.24 -5.18 -19.83
N LEU A 101 4.22 -5.03 -20.74
CA LEU A 101 4.80 -3.73 -21.09
C LEU A 101 3.78 -2.81 -21.77
N ASP A 102 3.03 -3.36 -22.74
CA ASP A 102 2.00 -2.60 -23.46
C ASP A 102 0.83 -2.22 -22.53
N ALA A 103 0.45 -3.14 -21.64
CA ALA A 103 -0.58 -2.88 -20.64
C ALA A 103 -0.17 -1.78 -19.67
N LEU A 104 1.11 -1.75 -19.25
CA LEU A 104 1.64 -0.75 -18.33
C LEU A 104 1.70 0.64 -18.96
N GLN A 105 2.22 0.76 -20.19
CA GLN A 105 2.28 2.03 -20.91
C GLN A 105 0.88 2.65 -21.08
N ARG A 106 -0.10 1.84 -21.49
CA ARG A 106 -1.51 2.27 -21.59
C ARG A 106 -2.08 2.75 -20.26
N SER A 107 -1.73 2.08 -19.16
CA SER A 107 -2.17 2.46 -17.82
C SER A 107 -1.62 3.83 -17.42
N LEU A 108 -0.32 4.08 -17.64
CA LEU A 108 0.31 5.38 -17.37
C LEU A 108 -0.30 6.52 -18.20
N ASP A 109 -0.52 6.30 -19.50
CA ASP A 109 -1.15 7.30 -20.39
C ASP A 109 -2.58 7.64 -19.93
N SER A 110 -3.33 6.64 -19.45
CA SER A 110 -4.68 6.83 -18.93
C SER A 110 -4.72 7.63 -17.63
N MET A 111 -3.72 7.45 -16.74
CA MET A 111 -3.59 8.21 -15.49
C MET A 111 -3.20 9.66 -15.76
N ALA A 112 -2.29 9.93 -16.69
CA ALA A 112 -1.91 11.29 -17.08
C ALA A 112 -3.13 12.09 -17.59
N ARG A 113 -3.99 11.47 -18.41
CA ARG A 113 -5.20 12.11 -18.96
C ARG A 113 -6.29 12.38 -17.91
N LYS A 114 -6.39 11.57 -16.86
CA LYS A 114 -7.43 11.71 -15.83
C LYS A 114 -7.22 12.93 -14.93
N SER A 115 -5.98 13.41 -14.78
CA SER A 115 -5.63 14.60 -13.99
C SER A 115 -6.18 15.92 -14.55
N VAL A 116 -6.57 15.96 -15.83
CA VAL A 116 -6.98 17.21 -16.52
C VAL A 116 -8.49 17.47 -16.41
N VAL A 117 -9.30 16.53 -15.89
CA VAL A 117 -10.77 16.63 -15.90
C VAL A 117 -11.40 16.97 -14.55
N SER A 118 -10.63 16.99 -13.45
CA SER A 118 -11.19 17.25 -12.11
C SER A 118 -11.15 18.69 -11.62
N ASP A 119 -10.66 19.65 -12.43
CA ASP A 119 -10.66 21.08 -12.07
C ASP A 119 -11.63 21.89 -12.94
N ARG A 120 -12.93 21.64 -12.73
CA ARG A 120 -13.99 22.60 -13.09
C ARG A 120 -14.78 22.90 -11.82
N PRO A 121 -14.61 24.09 -11.20
CA PRO A 121 -15.37 24.44 -10.01
C PRO A 121 -16.85 24.63 -10.37
N ALA A 122 -17.71 23.94 -9.62
CA ALA A 122 -19.16 24.10 -9.67
C ALA A 122 -19.56 25.52 -9.24
N GLY A 123 -20.02 26.32 -10.21
CA GLY A 123 -20.48 27.69 -10.00
C GLY A 123 -21.77 27.76 -9.17
N ARG A 124 -21.60 28.11 -7.90
CA ARG A 124 -22.32 29.18 -7.16
C ARG A 124 -23.87 29.16 -7.21
N GLY A 125 -24.47 28.63 -6.13
CA GLY A 125 -25.89 28.75 -5.84
C GLY A 125 -26.37 30.20 -5.72
N LYS A 126 -27.44 30.53 -6.45
CA LYS A 126 -28.23 31.77 -6.29
C LYS A 126 -29.14 31.62 -5.06
N ARG A 127 -28.95 32.48 -4.05
CA ARG A 127 -29.84 32.61 -2.88
C ARG A 127 -30.20 34.10 -2.70
N ASN A 128 -31.47 34.45 -2.98
CA ASN A 128 -32.23 35.64 -2.56
C ASN A 128 -33.40 35.84 -3.53
N LYS A 129 -34.65 36.17 -3.18
CA LYS A 129 -35.36 36.61 -1.95
C LYS A 129 -36.85 36.31 -2.22
N SER A 130 -37.61 35.83 -1.24
CA SER A 130 -39.09 35.85 -1.32
C SER A 130 -39.62 37.04 -0.50
N PRO A 131 -40.63 37.80 -0.98
CA PRO A 131 -41.21 38.92 -0.25
C PRO A 131 -42.30 38.43 0.70
N VAL A 132 -42.35 39.00 1.91
CA VAL A 132 -43.52 38.88 2.78
C VAL A 132 -44.38 40.13 2.56
N LYS A 133 -45.64 39.90 2.20
CA LYS A 133 -46.74 40.85 2.31
C LYS A 133 -47.53 40.49 3.57
#